data_AF-A0A0D0DQI1-F1
#
_entry.id   AF-A0A0D0DQI1-F1
#
_cell.length_a   1.000
_cell.length_b   1.000
_cell.length_c   1.000
_cell.angle_alpha   90.00
_cell.angle_beta   90.00
_cell.angle_gamma   90.00
#
_symmetry.space_group_name_H-M   'P 1'
#
loop_
_entity.id
_entity.type
_entity.pdbx_description
1 polymer ?
#
loop_
_entity_poly.entity_id
_entity_poly.type
_entity_poly.pdbx_seq_one_letter_code
_entity_poly.pdbx_strand_id
1 'polypeptide(L)'
;MAQLKHLTGESALGFLLTHDPEHAEHFGLHIPLASNQDGAYAVLAADAVVTDRPASVTVKTTSRTPLAQDIRVEVPTLNLVFTHSGRFPWPAEIPYPVADCQDVRGTIYLRGQNPPLGASGFNAQQFPSYTSNQGTSGGRIVIEFWNNQRITGVVSDAENYVSGGSGNWSQGT
;
A
#
# COMPACT_ATOMS: atom_id res chain seq x y z
N MET A 1 30.66 17.27 1.72
CA MET A 1 29.65 16.38 2.32
C MET A 1 28.40 16.46 1.45
N ALA A 2 27.88 15.34 0.96
CA ALA A 2 26.65 15.35 0.18
C ALA A 2 25.48 15.65 1.13
N GLN A 3 24.70 16.69 0.81
CA GLN A 3 23.50 17.03 1.58
C GLN A 3 22.44 15.97 1.30
N LEU A 4 22.02 15.22 2.33
CA LEU A 4 20.89 14.29 2.21
C LEU A 4 19.66 15.05 1.70
N LYS A 5 19.08 14.58 0.59
CA LYS A 5 17.80 15.09 0.09
C LYS A 5 16.70 14.28 0.75
N HIS A 6 16.03 14.89 1.74
CA HIS A 6 14.86 14.30 2.37
C HIS A 6 13.62 14.56 1.52
N LEU A 7 12.84 13.51 1.26
CA LEU A 7 11.50 13.68 0.69
C LEU A 7 10.57 14.28 1.75
N THR A 8 9.65 15.15 1.32
CA THR A 8 8.51 15.50 2.17
C THR A 8 7.66 14.25 2.41
N GLY A 9 6.85 14.21 3.48
CA GLY A 9 5.97 13.05 3.72
C GLY A 9 5.02 12.75 2.54
N GLU A 10 4.65 13.78 1.77
CA GLU A 10 3.84 13.63 0.56
C GLU A 10 4.61 13.01 -0.59
N SER A 11 5.82 13.53 -0.86
CA SER A 11 6.70 12.99 -1.90
C SER A 11 7.14 11.57 -1.56
N ALA A 12 7.27 11.24 -0.27
CA ALA A 12 7.54 9.90 0.21
C ALA A 12 6.37 8.95 -0.07
N LEU A 13 5.12 9.31 0.26
CA LEU A 13 3.96 8.50 -0.11
C LEU A 13 3.82 8.33 -1.62
N GLY A 14 4.03 9.41 -2.38
CA GLY A 14 4.01 9.36 -3.84
C GLY A 14 5.10 8.45 -4.42
N PHE A 15 6.30 8.46 -3.86
CA PHE A 15 7.38 7.55 -4.25
C PHE A 15 7.02 6.08 -3.95
N LEU A 16 6.40 5.83 -2.79
CA LEU A 16 5.98 4.50 -2.36
C LEU A 16 4.87 3.89 -3.24
N LEU A 17 4.19 4.70 -4.06
CA LEU A 17 3.23 4.19 -5.04
C LEU A 17 3.89 3.37 -6.15
N THR A 18 5.14 3.69 -6.49
CA THR A 18 5.84 3.08 -7.63
C THR A 18 7.11 2.35 -7.23
N HIS A 19 7.69 2.69 -6.08
CA HIS A 19 8.93 2.12 -5.57
C HIS A 19 8.78 1.62 -4.13
N ASP A 20 9.66 0.75 -3.69
CA ASP A 20 9.76 0.30 -2.29
C ASP A 20 10.82 1.13 -1.55
N PRO A 21 10.89 1.05 -0.21
CA PRO A 21 11.92 1.74 0.56
C PRO A 21 13.35 1.33 0.18
N GLU A 22 13.59 0.06 -0.16
CA GLU A 22 14.92 -0.46 -0.51
C GLU A 22 15.46 0.20 -1.80
N HIS A 23 14.60 0.40 -2.79
CA HIS A 23 14.90 1.16 -4.00
C HIS A 23 15.23 2.63 -3.68
N ALA A 24 14.53 3.25 -2.72
CA ALA A 24 14.86 4.61 -2.30
C ALA A 24 16.30 4.68 -1.77
N GLU A 25 16.66 3.76 -0.87
CA GLU A 25 18.01 3.68 -0.30
C GLU A 25 19.07 3.45 -1.37
N HIS A 26 18.80 2.57 -2.34
CA HIS A 26 19.70 2.32 -3.47
C HIS A 26 20.03 3.60 -4.26
N PHE A 27 19.06 4.51 -4.41
CA PHE A 27 19.25 5.80 -5.10
C PHE A 27 19.67 6.95 -4.15
N GLY A 28 19.99 6.66 -2.89
CA GLY A 28 20.36 7.67 -1.90
C GLY A 28 19.21 8.61 -1.52
N LEU A 29 17.96 8.17 -1.72
CA LEU A 29 16.75 8.85 -1.29
C LEU A 29 16.32 8.30 0.08
N HIS A 30 16.20 9.18 1.06
CA HIS A 30 15.79 8.78 2.40
C HIS A 30 14.29 9.03 2.59
N ILE A 31 13.54 7.94 2.77
CA ILE A 31 12.14 7.99 3.19
C ILE A 31 12.11 8.16 4.72
N PRO A 32 11.46 9.21 5.25
CA PRO A 32 11.41 9.49 6.68
C PRO A 32 10.42 8.57 7.42
N LEU A 33 10.72 7.27 7.43
CA LEU A 33 9.94 6.24 8.12
C LEU A 33 10.05 6.40 9.64
N ALA A 34 8.93 6.24 10.35
CA ALA A 34 8.88 6.34 11.81
C ALA A 34 9.71 5.23 12.48
N SER A 35 9.77 4.04 11.89
CA SER A 35 10.59 2.92 12.37
C SER A 35 12.11 3.18 12.30
N ASN A 36 12.55 4.10 11.44
CA ASN A 36 13.97 4.39 11.21
C ASN A 36 14.50 5.61 12.00
N GLN A 37 13.74 6.13 12.97
CA GLN A 37 14.09 7.36 13.70
C GLN A 37 15.09 7.17 14.85
N ASP A 38 15.64 5.98 15.08
CA ASP A 38 16.48 5.66 16.25
C ASP A 38 17.94 6.14 16.22
N GLY A 39 18.31 7.05 15.32
CA GLY A 39 19.62 7.70 15.41
C GLY A 39 20.00 8.52 14.18
N ALA A 40 20.50 9.73 14.44
CA ALA A 40 21.04 10.71 13.47
C ALA A 40 20.04 11.47 12.57
N TYR A 41 18.76 11.08 12.50
CA TYR A 41 17.76 11.89 11.80
C TYR A 41 17.32 13.05 12.70
N ALA A 42 17.77 14.25 12.37
CA ALA A 42 17.35 15.50 13.02
C ALA A 42 15.82 15.51 13.13
N VAL A 43 15.30 15.99 14.28
CA VAL A 43 13.88 16.21 14.57
C VAL A 43 13.16 16.69 13.31
N LEU A 44 12.55 15.75 12.58
CA LEU A 44 11.79 16.08 11.39
C LEU A 44 10.47 16.70 11.87
N ALA A 45 9.99 17.70 11.15
CA ALA A 45 8.67 18.23 11.41
C ALA A 45 7.64 17.09 11.35
N ALA A 46 6.67 17.07 12.26
CA ALA A 46 5.75 15.94 12.44
C ALA A 46 4.95 15.59 11.16
N ASP A 47 4.80 16.55 10.25
CA ASP A 47 4.13 16.42 8.95
C ASP A 47 5.02 15.81 7.84
N ALA A 48 6.32 15.70 8.09
CA ALA A 48 7.30 15.06 7.22
C ALA A 48 7.47 13.56 7.52
N VAL A 49 7.02 13.08 8.69
CA VAL A 49 7.18 11.67 9.09
C VAL A 49 6.13 10.79 8.41
N VAL A 50 6.58 9.68 7.82
CA VAL A 50 5.73 8.61 7.31
C VAL A 50 5.69 7.52 8.37
N THR A 51 4.51 7.27 8.94
CA THR A 51 4.32 6.17 9.88
C THR A 51 4.13 4.88 9.11
N ASP A 52 5.03 3.93 9.27
CA ASP A 52 4.93 2.58 8.75
C ASP A 52 4.42 1.63 9.83
N ARG A 53 3.48 0.75 9.46
CA ARG A 53 2.89 -0.24 10.36
C ARG A 53 2.75 -1.58 9.64
N PRO A 54 2.88 -2.72 10.35
CA PRO A 54 2.52 -4.02 9.80
C PRO A 54 1.07 -4.04 9.33
N ALA A 55 0.83 -4.56 8.14
CA ALA A 55 -0.49 -4.79 7.58
C ALA A 55 -0.60 -6.19 6.95
N SER A 56 -1.83 -6.65 6.74
CA SER A 56 -2.10 -7.86 5.94
C SER A 56 -3.17 -7.58 4.90
N VAL A 57 -3.08 -8.30 3.77
CA VAL A 57 -4.02 -8.22 2.65
C VAL A 57 -4.61 -9.59 2.37
N THR A 58 -5.93 -9.63 2.27
CA THR A 58 -6.72 -10.76 1.79
C THR A 58 -7.57 -10.31 0.62
N VAL A 59 -7.53 -11.06 -0.48
CA VAL A 59 -8.29 -10.80 -1.71
C VAL A 59 -8.94 -12.11 -2.14
N LYS A 60 -10.25 -12.08 -2.33
CA LYS A 60 -11.01 -13.23 -2.79
C LYS A 60 -11.84 -12.85 -4.00
N THR A 61 -11.63 -13.52 -5.12
CA THR A 61 -12.41 -13.35 -6.34
C THR A 61 -13.77 -14.03 -6.18
N THR A 62 -14.84 -13.25 -6.26
CA THR A 62 -16.22 -13.75 -6.15
C THR A 62 -16.90 -13.93 -7.52
N SER A 63 -16.41 -13.24 -8.56
CA SER A 63 -16.81 -13.43 -9.96
C SER A 63 -15.66 -13.02 -10.88
N ARG A 64 -15.48 -13.67 -12.03
CA ARG A 64 -14.47 -13.31 -13.04
C ARG A 64 -15.02 -12.49 -14.20
N THR A 65 -16.33 -12.53 -14.45
CA THR A 65 -16.94 -11.83 -15.59
C THR A 65 -18.38 -11.40 -15.25
N PRO A 66 -18.62 -10.13 -14.88
CA PRO A 66 -17.62 -9.10 -14.58
C PRO A 66 -16.78 -9.47 -13.35
N LEU A 67 -15.57 -8.92 -13.24
CA LEU A 67 -14.74 -9.13 -12.05
C LEU A 67 -15.48 -8.60 -10.82
N ALA A 68 -15.52 -9.41 -9.77
CA ALA A 68 -15.92 -9.00 -8.45
C ALA A 68 -14.97 -9.60 -7.42
N GLN A 69 -14.57 -8.82 -6.42
CA GLN A 69 -13.65 -9.27 -5.38
C GLN A 69 -14.09 -8.76 -4.01
N ASP A 70 -13.84 -9.58 -3.00
CA ASP A 70 -13.79 -9.15 -1.61
C ASP A 70 -12.33 -8.82 -1.29
N ILE A 71 -12.09 -7.60 -0.79
CA ILE A 71 -10.75 -7.13 -0.41
C ILE A 71 -10.81 -6.75 1.05
N ARG A 72 -9.82 -7.22 1.81
CA ARG A 72 -9.67 -6.90 3.22
C ARG A 72 -8.22 -6.53 3.51
N VAL A 73 -8.04 -5.39 4.17
CA VAL A 73 -6.73 -4.94 4.66
C VAL A 73 -6.82 -4.73 6.16
N GLU A 74 -5.91 -5.35 6.91
CA GLU A 74 -5.86 -5.19 8.36
C GLU A 74 -4.61 -4.42 8.79
N VAL A 75 -4.77 -3.58 9.80
CA VAL A 75 -3.67 -2.90 10.48
C VAL A 75 -3.83 -3.13 11.99
N PRO A 76 -3.39 -4.29 12.51
CA PRO A 76 -3.67 -4.70 13.88
C PRO A 76 -3.19 -3.70 14.93
N THR A 77 -2.03 -3.06 14.71
CA THR A 77 -1.47 -2.07 15.64
C THR A 77 -2.31 -0.81 15.79
N LEU A 78 -3.23 -0.56 14.86
CA LEU A 78 -4.15 0.58 14.90
C LEU A 78 -5.60 0.17 15.19
N ASN A 79 -5.86 -1.12 15.38
CA ASN A 79 -7.19 -1.70 15.41
C ASN A 79 -8.07 -1.24 14.23
N LEU A 80 -7.52 -1.27 13.00
CA LEU A 80 -8.22 -0.85 11.79
C LEU A 80 -8.34 -1.99 10.79
N VAL A 81 -9.51 -2.06 10.16
CA VAL A 81 -9.79 -2.99 9.05
C VAL A 81 -10.46 -2.22 7.93
N PHE A 82 -9.90 -2.29 6.72
CA PHE A 82 -10.56 -1.87 5.49
C PHE A 82 -11.24 -3.07 4.84
N THR A 83 -12.45 -2.85 4.31
CA THR A 83 -13.16 -3.85 3.52
C THR A 83 -13.76 -3.24 2.26
N HIS A 84 -13.72 -4.01 1.18
CA HIS A 84 -14.49 -3.80 -0.04
C HIS A 84 -15.13 -5.13 -0.45
N SER A 85 -16.37 -5.06 -0.94
CA SER A 85 -17.01 -6.15 -1.67
C SER A 85 -17.77 -5.52 -2.84
N GLY A 86 -17.41 -5.89 -4.06
CA GLY A 86 -17.97 -5.21 -5.22
C GLY A 86 -17.44 -5.68 -6.55
N ARG A 87 -18.03 -5.10 -7.60
CA ARG A 87 -17.70 -5.35 -8.99
C ARG A 87 -16.74 -4.28 -9.51
N PHE A 88 -15.90 -4.66 -10.46
CA PHE A 88 -14.98 -3.75 -11.12
C PHE A 88 -15.24 -3.70 -12.63
N PRO A 89 -15.05 -2.52 -13.25
CA PRO A 89 -14.93 -2.42 -14.70
C PRO A 89 -13.63 -3.13 -15.11
N TRP A 90 -13.77 -4.36 -15.58
CA TRP A 90 -12.65 -5.26 -15.86
C TRP A 90 -12.72 -5.72 -17.32
N PRO A 91 -11.66 -5.53 -18.12
CA PRO A 91 -11.67 -5.99 -19.50
C PRO A 91 -11.86 -7.50 -19.60
N ALA A 92 -12.52 -7.96 -20.66
CA ALA A 92 -12.81 -9.38 -20.87
C ALA A 92 -11.54 -10.22 -21.13
N GLU A 93 -10.49 -9.60 -21.68
CA GLU A 93 -9.19 -10.23 -21.93
C GLU A 93 -8.09 -9.43 -21.25
N ILE A 94 -7.31 -10.09 -20.40
CA ILE A 94 -6.20 -9.49 -19.68
C ILE A 94 -5.04 -10.48 -19.69
N PRO A 95 -3.81 -10.03 -19.98
CA PRO A 95 -2.65 -10.91 -20.06
C PRO A 95 -2.18 -11.44 -18.70
N TYR A 96 -2.76 -10.97 -17.58
CA TYR A 96 -2.34 -11.32 -16.22
C TYR A 96 -3.48 -11.98 -15.43
N PRO A 97 -3.23 -13.12 -14.78
CA PRO A 97 -4.24 -13.84 -14.02
C PRO A 97 -4.59 -13.08 -12.73
N VAL A 98 -5.89 -12.94 -12.44
CA VAL A 98 -6.36 -12.58 -11.10
C VAL A 98 -6.12 -13.76 -10.17
N ALA A 99 -5.46 -13.50 -9.06
CA ALA A 99 -5.21 -14.49 -8.02
C ALA A 99 -6.10 -14.22 -6.79
N ASP A 100 -6.18 -15.19 -5.90
CA ASP A 100 -6.70 -14.96 -4.55
C ASP A 100 -5.51 -14.96 -3.61
N CYS A 101 -5.59 -14.19 -2.53
CA CYS A 101 -4.59 -14.21 -1.48
C CYS A 101 -5.25 -14.17 -0.10
N GLN A 102 -4.58 -14.78 0.87
CA GLN A 102 -5.05 -14.83 2.24
C GLN A 102 -3.90 -14.44 3.18
N ASP A 103 -4.15 -13.40 3.97
CA ASP A 103 -3.29 -12.91 5.05
C ASP A 103 -1.84 -12.68 4.63
N VAL A 104 -1.65 -12.17 3.39
CA VAL A 104 -0.32 -11.82 2.88
C VAL A 104 0.16 -10.59 3.62
N ARG A 105 1.31 -10.70 4.27
CA ARG A 105 1.90 -9.65 5.10
C ARG A 105 2.55 -8.59 4.24
N GLY A 106 2.41 -7.34 4.66
CA GLY A 106 3.05 -6.19 4.05
C GLY A 106 3.15 -5.04 5.05
N THR A 107 3.38 -3.84 4.52
CA THR A 107 3.50 -2.62 5.32
C THR A 107 2.51 -1.58 4.82
N ILE A 108 1.78 -0.94 5.74
CA ILE A 108 1.02 0.27 5.44
C ILE A 108 1.84 1.51 5.83
N TYR A 109 1.97 2.43 4.89
CA TYR A 109 2.62 3.73 5.06
C TYR A 109 1.56 4.82 5.17
N LEU A 110 1.60 5.61 6.23
CA LEU A 110 0.60 6.62 6.60
C LEU A 110 1.26 7.99 6.79
N ARG A 111 0.57 9.07 6.42
CA ARG A 111 1.02 10.44 6.71
C ARG A 111 0.02 11.18 7.60
N GLY A 112 0.54 11.79 8.66
CA GLY A 112 -0.20 12.68 9.54
C GLY A 112 -1.14 11.96 10.49
N GLN A 113 -2.29 11.49 9.99
CA GLN A 113 -3.32 10.82 10.80
C GLN A 113 -3.72 9.50 10.16
N ASN A 114 -4.16 8.56 10.99
CA ASN A 114 -4.73 7.29 10.54
C ASN A 114 -5.94 7.54 9.61
N PRO A 115 -6.26 6.59 8.72
CA PRO A 115 -7.48 6.68 7.92
C PRO A 115 -8.71 6.85 8.84
N PRO A 116 -9.59 7.84 8.57
CA PRO A 116 -10.81 7.99 9.34
C PRO A 116 -11.73 6.79 9.10
N LEU A 117 -12.54 6.44 10.11
CA LEU A 117 -13.56 5.41 9.96
C LEU A 117 -14.60 5.83 8.92
N GLY A 118 -15.17 4.83 8.22
CA GLY A 118 -16.17 5.02 7.17
C GLY A 118 -15.59 4.93 5.76
N ALA A 119 -16.26 5.59 4.82
CA ALA A 119 -16.00 5.42 3.40
C ALA A 119 -14.60 5.92 2.99
N SER A 120 -13.93 5.14 2.14
CA SER A 120 -12.63 5.46 1.54
C SER A 120 -12.62 5.04 0.08
N GLY A 121 -12.06 5.87 -0.78
CA GLY A 121 -11.62 5.44 -2.10
C GLY A 121 -10.35 4.61 -1.98
N PHE A 122 -10.12 3.74 -2.95
CA PHE A 122 -8.85 3.03 -3.09
C PHE A 122 -8.55 2.71 -4.55
N ASN A 123 -7.27 2.58 -4.86
CA ASN A 123 -6.77 2.12 -6.14
C ASN A 123 -5.71 1.06 -5.88
N ALA A 124 -5.55 0.13 -6.80
CA ALA A 124 -4.58 -0.91 -6.69
C ALA A 124 -3.77 -1.02 -7.99
N GLN A 125 -2.46 -1.18 -7.84
CA GLN A 125 -1.52 -1.33 -8.93
C GLN A 125 -0.68 -2.57 -8.69
N GLN A 126 -0.48 -3.38 -9.73
CA GLN A 126 0.41 -4.54 -9.66
C GLN A 126 1.69 -4.25 -10.46
N PHE A 127 2.82 -4.50 -9.83
CA PHE A 127 4.14 -4.53 -10.44
C PHE A 127 4.54 -6.00 -10.62
N PRO A 128 4.80 -6.46 -11.86
CA PRO A 128 5.28 -7.81 -12.08
C PRO A 128 6.67 -8.00 -11.47
N SER A 129 7.04 -9.24 -11.15
CA SER A 129 8.43 -9.54 -10.79
C SER A 129 9.32 -9.29 -12.00
N TYR A 130 10.25 -8.34 -11.88
CA TYR A 130 11.23 -8.05 -12.95
C TYR A 130 12.44 -8.99 -12.94
N THR A 131 12.51 -9.94 -11.99
CA THR A 131 13.62 -10.90 -11.83
C THR A 131 13.19 -12.31 -12.25
N SER A 132 12.92 -12.51 -13.53
CA SER A 132 12.43 -13.79 -14.08
C SER A 132 13.48 -14.91 -14.21
N ASN A 133 14.68 -14.80 -13.60
CA ASN A 133 15.76 -15.79 -13.82
C ASN A 133 16.34 -16.47 -12.56
N GLN A 134 15.91 -16.14 -11.33
CA GLN A 134 16.44 -16.79 -10.13
C GLN A 134 15.40 -17.03 -9.04
N GLY A 135 14.34 -17.79 -9.31
CA GLY A 135 13.62 -18.59 -8.29
C GLY A 135 12.95 -17.87 -7.11
N THR A 136 13.05 -16.56 -6.96
CA THR A 136 12.34 -15.76 -5.97
C THR A 136 11.21 -15.00 -6.67
N SER A 137 10.03 -15.61 -6.63
CA SER A 137 8.74 -14.99 -6.93
C SER A 137 8.56 -13.75 -6.07
N GLY A 138 8.30 -12.60 -6.69
CA GLY A 138 8.15 -11.35 -5.95
C GLY A 138 7.55 -10.22 -6.79
N GLY A 139 6.36 -10.43 -7.35
CA GLY A 139 5.54 -9.31 -7.79
C GLY A 139 5.07 -8.50 -6.58
N ARG A 140 4.60 -7.27 -6.80
CA ARG A 140 4.16 -6.37 -5.73
C ARG A 140 2.85 -5.67 -6.09
N ILE A 141 1.87 -5.72 -5.20
CA ILE A 141 0.72 -4.83 -5.24
C ILE A 141 1.01 -3.64 -4.36
N VAL A 142 0.61 -2.50 -4.88
CA VAL A 142 0.44 -1.27 -4.14
C VAL A 142 -1.06 -0.97 -4.07
N ILE A 143 -1.61 -0.88 -2.85
CA ILE A 143 -2.98 -0.36 -2.65
C ILE A 143 -2.88 1.01 -2.00
N GLU A 144 -3.35 2.04 -2.70
CA GLU A 144 -3.45 3.39 -2.16
C GLU A 144 -4.87 3.68 -1.71
N PHE A 145 -5.01 4.36 -0.57
CA PHE A 145 -6.29 4.76 0.01
C PHE A 145 -6.38 6.27 0.02
N TRP A 146 -7.55 6.82 -0.24
CA TRP A 146 -7.81 8.25 -0.11
C TRP A 146 -9.22 8.55 0.37
N ASN A 147 -9.37 9.73 0.97
CA ASN A 147 -10.67 10.35 1.20
C ASN A 147 -10.83 11.57 0.30
N ASN A 148 -11.88 12.36 0.49
CA ASN A 148 -12.14 13.57 -0.30
C ASN A 148 -11.07 14.67 -0.16
N GLN A 149 -10.08 14.49 0.72
CA GLN A 149 -9.11 15.51 1.09
C GLN A 149 -7.67 15.13 0.73
N ARG A 150 -7.30 13.84 0.79
CA ARG A 150 -5.92 13.37 0.59
C ARG A 150 -5.80 11.85 0.49
N ILE A 151 -4.63 11.39 0.05
CA ILE A 151 -4.16 10.02 0.27
C ILE A 151 -3.98 9.80 1.78
N THR A 152 -4.52 8.69 2.28
CA THR A 152 -4.51 8.30 3.70
C THR A 152 -3.58 7.12 3.97
N GLY A 153 -3.21 6.33 2.97
CA GLY A 153 -2.21 5.28 3.15
C GLY A 153 -1.85 4.53 1.88
N VAL A 154 -0.73 3.79 1.94
CA VAL A 154 -0.24 2.91 0.87
C VAL A 154 0.16 1.57 1.48
N VAL A 155 -0.36 0.45 0.96
CA VAL A 155 0.04 -0.91 1.33
C VAL A 155 0.92 -1.50 0.25
N SER A 156 2.10 -2.01 0.62
CA SER A 156 3.05 -2.70 -0.27
C SER A 156 3.22 -4.16 0.16
N ASP A 157 3.43 -5.06 -0.83
CA ASP A 157 3.98 -6.44 -0.71
C ASP A 157 2.99 -7.62 -0.89
N ALA A 158 1.83 -7.41 -1.50
CA ALA A 158 0.97 -8.53 -1.92
C ALA A 158 1.24 -8.96 -3.37
N GLU A 159 1.29 -10.27 -3.69
CA GLU A 159 1.28 -10.74 -5.09
C GLU A 159 -0.16 -11.07 -5.50
N ASN A 160 -0.83 -10.15 -6.19
CA ASN A 160 -2.19 -10.37 -6.70
C ASN A 160 -2.57 -9.29 -7.74
N TYR A 161 -3.67 -9.49 -8.46
CA TYR A 161 -4.34 -8.45 -9.21
C TYR A 161 -5.56 -7.95 -8.42
N VAL A 162 -5.60 -6.65 -8.14
CA VAL A 162 -6.75 -5.96 -7.54
C VAL A 162 -7.08 -4.73 -8.38
N SER A 163 -8.36 -4.42 -8.54
CA SER A 163 -8.81 -3.18 -9.17
C SER A 163 -9.26 -2.15 -8.13
N GLY A 164 -9.15 -0.86 -8.45
CA GLY A 164 -9.58 0.24 -7.60
C GLY A 164 -11.10 0.40 -7.51
N GLY A 165 -11.57 0.99 -6.41
CA GLY A 165 -12.99 1.22 -6.13
C GLY A 165 -13.21 2.01 -4.84
N SER A 166 -14.28 1.68 -4.12
CA SER A 166 -14.60 2.27 -2.81
C SER A 166 -14.81 1.19 -1.76
N GLY A 167 -14.40 1.45 -0.51
CA GLY A 167 -14.62 0.54 0.60
C GLY A 167 -14.80 1.31 1.91
N ASN A 168 -14.71 0.61 3.02
CA ASN A 168 -14.94 1.19 4.35
C ASN A 168 -13.86 0.76 5.34
N TRP A 169 -13.37 1.73 6.11
CA TRP A 169 -12.58 1.50 7.32
C TRP A 169 -13.51 1.31 8.53
N SER A 170 -13.25 0.27 9.31
CA SER A 170 -13.91 0.00 10.59
C SER A 170 -12.87 -0.28 11.68
N GLN A 171 -13.33 -0.29 12.94
CA GLN A 171 -12.53 -0.85 14.02
C GLN A 171 -12.34 -2.36 13.81
N GLY A 172 -11.16 -2.86 14.15
CA GLY A 172 -10.92 -4.30 14.31
C GLY A 172 -11.71 -4.83 15.50
N THR A 173 -12.18 -6.07 15.35
CA THR A 173 -12.84 -6.86 16.41
C THR A 173 -11.83 -7.72 17.13
#